data_AF-A0A9P0LLM7-F1
#
_entry.id   AF-A0A9P0LLM7-F1
#
_cell.length_a   1.000
_cell.length_b   1.000
_cell.length_c   1.000
_cell.angle_alpha   90.00
_cell.angle_beta   90.00
_cell.angle_gamma   90.00
#
_symmetry.space_group_name_H-M   'P 1'
#
loop_
_entity.id
_entity.type
_entity.pdbx_description
1 polymer ?
#
loop_
_entity_poly.entity_id
_entity_poly.type
_entity_poly.pdbx_seq_one_letter_code
_entity_poly.pdbx_strand_id
1 'polypeptide(L)'
;MIGVRSGLAKKLKEKIPQWLVHILLQNISTEITPDFILGYKDLFHQGDEGRSWYIILRGSVDVVIHGKGTVNTLHEGDDFGKLALINDAPRAATIVLRENNCHFLRVDKDNFNRILRDVEANTVRLKEHGKDVLILEKITTNTRQVFSSHFKYTVMAGTPQKMLEHLLETRLDGRGVTPGGETFIMNTAQDPFLDDFLLTHVVFLPTYQLVEQLERYYRIDTCKQEDREFALACKRRVVHFVYRWVSAVRHPVFEDEAAADFIAELADELEEDVMRYGALEEEAAMMHHVMTQLRRLVQT
;
A
#
# COMPACT_ATOMS: atom_id res chain seq x y z
N MET A 1 -26.22 6.68 -29.31
CA MET A 1 -25.58 5.68 -28.43
C MET A 1 -24.08 5.67 -28.68
N ILE A 2 -23.31 6.54 -28.00
CA ILE A 2 -21.84 6.49 -28.04
C ILE A 2 -21.35 6.97 -26.67
N GLY A 3 -20.74 6.09 -25.87
CA GLY A 3 -20.33 6.48 -24.53
C GLY A 3 -19.77 5.35 -23.66
N VAL A 4 -18.91 4.48 -24.20
CA VAL A 4 -18.18 3.48 -23.39
C VAL A 4 -16.78 3.23 -23.96
N ARG A 5 -15.91 4.26 -24.03
CA ARG A 5 -14.46 4.09 -24.30
C ARG A 5 -13.58 5.16 -23.64
N SER A 6 -13.96 5.67 -22.45
CA SER A 6 -13.24 6.77 -21.78
C SER A 6 -12.56 6.43 -20.45
N GLY A 7 -12.56 5.17 -20.00
CA GLY A 7 -12.05 4.80 -18.67
C GLY A 7 -10.54 4.50 -18.60
N LEU A 8 -10.01 3.73 -19.54
CA LEU A 8 -8.63 3.23 -19.49
C LEU A 8 -7.60 4.27 -19.94
N ALA A 9 -7.90 5.06 -20.97
CA ALA A 9 -7.01 6.13 -21.44
C ALA A 9 -6.90 7.31 -20.47
N LYS A 10 -7.89 7.51 -19.58
CA LYS A 10 -7.88 8.58 -18.57
C LYS A 10 -7.12 8.19 -17.30
N LYS A 11 -6.99 6.88 -17.00
CA LYS A 11 -6.18 6.33 -15.88
C LYS A 11 -4.66 6.32 -16.17
N LEU A 12 -4.23 6.63 -17.39
CA LEU A 12 -2.82 6.56 -17.84
C LEU A 12 -2.12 7.92 -17.96
N LYS A 13 -2.79 9.01 -17.53
CA LYS A 13 -2.17 10.36 -17.49
C LYS A 13 -1.30 10.61 -16.26
N GLU A 14 -1.35 9.74 -15.26
CA GLU A 14 -0.46 9.80 -14.12
C GLU A 14 0.77 8.95 -14.41
N LYS A 15 1.96 9.51 -14.14
CA LYS A 15 3.24 8.81 -14.19
C LYS A 15 3.07 7.39 -13.66
N ILE A 16 3.71 6.41 -14.29
CA ILE A 16 3.88 5.10 -13.65
C ILE A 16 4.37 5.40 -12.22
N PRO A 17 3.63 4.97 -11.18
CA PRO A 17 4.03 5.24 -9.82
C PRO A 17 5.47 4.73 -9.60
N GLN A 18 6.32 5.50 -8.91
CA GLN A 18 7.71 5.10 -8.68
C GLN A 18 7.83 3.71 -8.04
N TRP A 19 6.82 3.28 -7.29
CA TRP A 19 6.76 1.93 -6.73
C TRP A 19 6.68 0.83 -7.79
N LEU A 20 6.00 1.06 -8.93
CA LEU A 20 5.97 0.10 -10.04
C LEU A 20 7.34 0.02 -10.72
N VAL A 21 8.06 1.15 -10.83
CA VAL A 21 9.46 1.14 -11.28
C VAL A 21 10.34 0.37 -10.31
N HIS A 22 10.10 0.48 -8.99
CA HIS A 22 10.82 -0.28 -7.97
C HIS A 22 10.56 -1.79 -8.06
N ILE A 23 9.29 -2.21 -8.19
CA ILE A 23 8.92 -3.63 -8.39
C ILE A 23 9.45 -4.17 -9.71
N LEU A 24 9.36 -3.35 -10.76
CA LEU A 24 9.99 -3.65 -12.04
C LEU A 24 11.47 -3.93 -11.77
N LEU A 25 12.25 -2.98 -11.23
CA LEU A 25 13.67 -3.17 -10.93
C LEU A 25 13.99 -4.39 -10.02
N GLN A 26 13.12 -4.74 -9.07
CA GLN A 26 13.28 -5.91 -8.20
C GLN A 26 13.06 -7.25 -8.92
N ASN A 27 12.06 -7.34 -9.81
CA ASN A 27 11.76 -8.56 -10.58
C ASN A 27 12.60 -8.69 -11.86
N ILE A 28 13.32 -7.63 -12.23
CA ILE A 28 13.98 -7.48 -13.52
C ILE A 28 15.43 -8.03 -13.53
N SER A 29 15.97 -8.49 -12.41
CA SER A 29 17.39 -8.92 -12.30
C SER A 29 17.82 -10.04 -13.28
N THR A 30 16.90 -10.75 -13.93
CA THR A 30 17.21 -11.81 -14.90
C THR A 30 16.80 -11.51 -16.34
N GLU A 31 16.20 -10.34 -16.62
CA GLU A 31 15.46 -10.12 -17.89
C GLU A 31 15.79 -8.80 -18.63
N ILE A 32 16.75 -8.01 -18.15
CA ILE A 32 17.28 -6.86 -18.91
C ILE A 32 18.45 -7.29 -19.78
N THR A 33 18.40 -6.86 -21.04
CA THR A 33 19.62 -6.67 -21.83
C THR A 33 20.09 -5.22 -21.68
N PRO A 34 21.30 -4.98 -21.15
CA PRO A 34 21.89 -3.65 -21.23
C PRO A 34 22.05 -3.30 -22.72
N ASP A 35 21.44 -2.20 -23.15
CA ASP A 35 21.52 -1.72 -24.54
C ASP A 35 22.46 -0.52 -24.57
N PHE A 36 23.68 -0.77 -25.04
CA PHE A 36 24.70 0.25 -25.22
C PHE A 36 24.60 0.78 -26.66
N ILE A 37 23.98 1.94 -26.81
CA ILE A 37 23.82 2.54 -28.12
C ILE A 37 24.97 3.51 -28.35
N LEU A 38 25.90 3.09 -29.21
CA LEU A 38 27.03 3.89 -29.63
C LEU A 38 26.68 4.61 -30.94
N GLY A 39 26.58 5.95 -30.89
CA GLY A 39 26.47 6.82 -32.06
C GLY A 39 25.25 7.76 -32.06
N TYR A 40 25.23 8.71 -33.00
CA TYR A 40 24.16 9.71 -33.20
C TYR A 40 22.97 9.14 -33.96
N LYS A 41 22.32 8.10 -33.41
CA LYS A 41 21.17 7.48 -34.08
C LYS A 41 19.92 7.63 -33.23
N ASP A 42 18.85 8.08 -33.87
CA ASP A 42 17.51 8.09 -33.29
C ASP A 42 17.16 6.68 -32.83
N LEU A 43 16.61 6.58 -31.63
CA LEU A 43 16.33 5.30 -30.99
C LEU A 43 15.13 4.62 -31.64
N PHE A 44 14.11 5.41 -31.96
CA PHE A 44 12.96 5.05 -32.79
C PHE A 44 12.25 6.32 -33.25
N HIS A 45 11.42 6.20 -34.27
CA HIS A 45 10.67 7.30 -34.86
C HIS A 45 9.19 7.24 -34.48
N GLN A 46 8.54 8.41 -34.50
CA GLN A 46 7.09 8.49 -34.44
C GLN A 46 6.48 7.66 -35.59
N GLY A 47 5.47 6.85 -35.27
CA GLY A 47 4.82 5.94 -36.22
C GLY A 47 5.43 4.53 -36.27
N ASP A 48 6.62 4.31 -35.71
CA ASP A 48 7.21 2.98 -35.62
C ASP A 48 6.37 2.06 -34.72
N GLU A 49 6.50 0.75 -34.90
CA GLU A 49 5.88 -0.21 -33.99
C GLU A 49 6.54 -0.17 -32.60
N GLY A 50 5.72 -0.13 -31.54
CA GLY A 50 6.19 -0.20 -30.17
C GLY A 50 6.65 -1.61 -29.79
N ARG A 51 7.97 -1.85 -29.79
CA ARG A 51 8.54 -3.17 -29.43
C ARG A 51 9.32 -3.22 -28.13
N SER A 52 9.70 -2.07 -27.58
CA SER A 52 10.50 -2.00 -26.35
C SER A 52 10.20 -0.76 -25.50
N TRP A 53 10.46 -0.88 -24.20
CA TRP A 53 10.44 0.19 -23.20
C TRP A 53 11.87 0.42 -22.70
N TYR A 54 12.22 1.67 -22.38
CA TYR A 54 13.58 2.07 -22.03
C TYR A 54 13.61 2.89 -20.74
N ILE A 55 14.67 2.71 -19.95
CA ILE A 55 15.04 3.56 -18.80
C ILE A 55 16.44 4.12 -19.05
N ILE A 56 16.63 5.42 -18.81
CA ILE A 56 17.90 6.11 -19.00
C ILE A 56 18.80 5.86 -17.78
N LEU A 57 19.90 5.14 -17.96
CA LEU A 57 20.92 4.99 -16.93
C LEU A 57 21.94 6.11 -16.97
N ARG A 58 22.26 6.58 -18.16
CA ARG A 58 23.25 7.63 -18.39
C ARG A 58 22.91 8.44 -19.63
N GLY A 59 23.06 9.76 -19.55
CA GLY A 59 22.85 10.69 -20.64
C GLY A 59 21.43 11.26 -20.73
N SER A 60 21.06 11.78 -21.89
CA SER A 60 19.79 12.49 -22.11
C SER A 60 19.27 12.33 -23.54
N VAL A 61 17.94 12.41 -23.67
CA VAL A 61 17.23 12.27 -24.95
C VAL A 61 16.14 13.32 -25.13
N ASP A 62 15.91 13.73 -26.36
CA ASP A 62 14.81 14.61 -26.74
C ASP A 62 13.60 13.81 -27.26
N VAL A 63 12.41 14.20 -26.82
CA VAL A 63 11.12 13.69 -27.30
C VAL A 63 10.60 14.64 -28.37
N VAL A 64 10.56 14.16 -29.61
CA VAL A 64 10.20 14.98 -30.78
C VAL A 64 8.89 14.50 -31.39
N ILE A 65 7.96 15.42 -31.67
CA ILE A 65 6.68 15.12 -32.30
C ILE A 65 6.54 15.92 -33.60
N HIS A 66 6.13 15.24 -34.68
CA HIS A 66 5.87 15.87 -35.97
C HIS A 66 4.86 17.03 -35.83
N GLY A 67 5.23 18.20 -36.37
CA GLY A 67 4.43 19.42 -36.29
C GLY A 67 4.51 20.18 -34.96
N LYS A 68 5.21 19.64 -33.94
CA LYS A 68 5.43 20.31 -32.64
C LYS A 68 6.91 20.52 -32.29
N GLY A 69 7.83 19.81 -32.95
CA GLY A 69 9.25 19.85 -32.63
C GLY A 69 9.56 19.09 -31.33
N THR A 70 10.63 19.49 -30.64
CA THR A 70 10.99 18.93 -29.32
C THR A 70 9.97 19.36 -28.28
N VAL A 71 9.25 18.40 -27.70
CA VAL A 71 8.19 18.65 -26.71
C VAL A 71 8.65 18.41 -25.28
N ASN A 72 9.72 17.63 -25.09
CA ASN A 72 10.31 17.37 -23.79
C ASN A 72 11.75 16.86 -23.92
N THR A 73 12.54 16.96 -22.85
CA THR A 73 13.88 16.36 -22.73
C THR A 73 13.91 15.49 -21.48
N LEU A 74 14.37 14.26 -21.61
CA LEU A 74 14.45 13.26 -20.55
C LEU A 74 15.91 13.01 -20.16
N HIS A 75 16.14 12.73 -18.88
CA HIS A 75 17.47 12.59 -18.29
C HIS A 75 17.60 11.25 -17.55
N GLU A 76 18.76 11.02 -16.95
CA GLU A 76 19.05 9.85 -16.11
C GLU A 76 17.94 9.62 -15.06
N GLY A 77 17.48 8.38 -14.96
CA GLY A 77 16.35 7.99 -14.11
C GLY A 77 14.97 8.10 -14.77
N ASP A 78 14.83 8.85 -15.87
CA ASP A 78 13.59 8.90 -16.64
C ASP A 78 13.40 7.63 -17.51
N ASP A 79 12.15 7.38 -17.90
CA ASP A 79 11.74 6.25 -18.74
C ASP A 79 10.88 6.69 -19.92
N PHE A 80 10.90 5.93 -21.03
CA PHE A 80 10.10 6.25 -22.22
C PHE A 80 9.77 5.03 -23.09
N GLY A 81 8.76 5.18 -23.96
CA GLY A 81 8.34 4.17 -24.93
C GLY A 81 7.24 3.20 -24.43
N LYS A 82 6.89 3.21 -23.14
CA LYS A 82 5.85 2.34 -22.56
C LYS A 82 4.47 2.45 -23.22
N LEU A 83 4.08 3.65 -23.63
CA LEU A 83 2.71 3.92 -24.10
C LEU A 83 2.34 3.12 -25.35
N ALA A 84 3.32 2.92 -26.25
CA ALA A 84 3.14 2.13 -27.47
C ALA A 84 2.94 0.63 -27.16
N LEU A 85 3.57 0.14 -26.09
CA LEU A 85 3.40 -1.25 -25.63
C LEU A 85 2.02 -1.45 -25.01
N ILE A 86 1.61 -0.54 -24.12
CA ILE A 86 0.35 -0.62 -23.37
C ILE A 86 -0.86 -0.54 -24.29
N ASN A 87 -0.84 0.38 -25.26
CA ASN A 87 -1.98 0.63 -26.13
C ASN A 87 -1.97 -0.23 -27.41
N ASP A 88 -0.95 -1.07 -27.58
CA ASP A 88 -0.67 -1.78 -28.84
C ASP A 88 -0.77 -0.84 -30.05
N ALA A 89 -0.10 0.31 -29.96
CA ALA A 89 -0.22 1.41 -30.89
C ALA A 89 1.16 1.89 -31.39
N PRO A 90 1.23 2.55 -32.56
CA PRO A 90 2.47 3.15 -33.04
C PRO A 90 3.08 4.15 -32.06
N ARG A 91 4.40 4.36 -32.15
CA ARG A 91 5.13 5.37 -31.35
C ARG A 91 4.52 6.76 -31.56
N ALA A 92 4.18 7.43 -30.46
CA ALA A 92 3.59 8.76 -30.51
C ALA A 92 4.62 9.90 -30.74
N ALA A 93 5.92 9.59 -30.61
CA ALA A 93 7.03 10.53 -30.73
C ALA A 93 8.30 9.81 -31.20
N THR A 94 9.22 10.56 -31.79
CA THR A 94 10.61 10.15 -32.07
C THR A 94 11.46 10.41 -30.83
N ILE A 95 12.41 9.53 -30.55
CA ILE A 95 13.41 9.71 -29.48
C ILE A 95 14.78 9.92 -30.09
N VAL A 96 15.37 11.08 -29.83
CA VAL A 96 16.66 11.51 -30.37
C VAL A 96 17.68 11.60 -29.25
N LEU A 97 18.86 11.00 -29.42
CA LEU A 97 19.95 11.12 -28.45
C LEU A 97 20.48 12.54 -28.45
N ARG A 98 20.59 13.14 -27.26
CA ARG A 98 21.09 14.51 -27.10
C ARG A 98 22.61 14.55 -26.93
N GLU A 99 23.19 13.44 -26.47
CA GLU A 99 24.62 13.29 -26.23
C GLU A 99 25.12 11.90 -26.62
N ASN A 100 26.44 11.80 -26.82
CA ASN A 100 27.09 10.52 -27.07
C ASN A 100 27.13 9.68 -25.79
N ASN A 101 27.27 8.37 -25.95
CA ASN A 101 27.48 7.45 -24.83
C ASN A 101 26.28 7.36 -23.86
N CYS A 102 25.05 7.46 -24.38
CA CYS A 102 23.84 7.19 -23.61
C CYS A 102 23.72 5.69 -23.31
N HIS A 103 23.35 5.37 -22.07
CA HIS A 103 23.16 3.99 -21.62
C HIS A 103 21.70 3.78 -21.24
N PHE A 104 21.11 2.70 -21.75
CA PHE A 104 19.71 2.37 -21.49
C PHE A 104 19.56 0.97 -20.92
N LEU A 105 18.59 0.82 -20.02
CA LEU A 105 17.97 -0.48 -19.77
C LEU A 105 16.83 -0.63 -20.77
N ARG A 106 16.82 -1.75 -21.49
CA ARG A 106 15.77 -2.05 -22.47
C ARG A 106 14.95 -3.25 -22.01
N VAL A 107 13.63 -3.13 -22.07
CA VAL A 107 12.68 -4.21 -21.81
C VAL A 107 11.83 -4.42 -23.06
N ASP A 108 11.93 -5.59 -23.68
CA ASP A 108 11.14 -5.93 -24.87
C ASP A 108 9.67 -6.18 -24.53
N LYS A 109 8.80 -6.05 -25.53
CA LYS A 109 7.34 -6.13 -25.38
C LYS A 109 6.87 -7.39 -24.65
N ASP A 110 7.45 -8.55 -24.96
CA ASP A 110 7.05 -9.82 -24.33
C ASP A 110 7.44 -9.85 -22.84
N ASN A 111 8.64 -9.38 -22.50
CA ASN A 111 9.09 -9.26 -21.11
C ASN A 111 8.26 -8.21 -20.38
N PHE A 112 7.99 -7.05 -20.99
CA PHE A 112 7.13 -6.00 -20.43
C PHE A 112 5.73 -6.53 -20.11
N ASN A 113 5.13 -7.26 -21.06
CA ASN A 113 3.81 -7.88 -20.87
C ASN A 113 3.84 -9.00 -19.83
N ARG A 114 4.91 -9.80 -19.75
CA ARG A 114 5.07 -10.79 -18.66
C ARG A 114 5.12 -10.09 -17.31
N ILE A 115 5.99 -9.09 -17.15
CA ILE A 115 6.14 -8.41 -15.86
C ILE A 115 4.85 -7.68 -15.47
N LEU A 116 4.15 -7.04 -16.42
CA LEU A 116 2.84 -6.46 -16.14
C LEU A 116 1.83 -7.52 -15.68
N ARG A 117 1.79 -8.68 -16.35
CA ARG A 117 0.93 -9.79 -15.92
C ARG A 117 1.31 -10.31 -14.53
N ASP A 118 2.60 -10.39 -14.22
CA ASP A 118 3.07 -10.86 -12.92
C ASP A 118 2.72 -9.84 -11.83
N VAL A 119 2.89 -8.54 -12.09
CA VAL A 119 2.46 -7.48 -11.17
C VAL A 119 0.94 -7.52 -11.00
N GLU A 120 0.16 -7.63 -12.08
CA GLU A 120 -1.30 -7.73 -11.99
C GLU A 120 -1.75 -9.02 -11.27
N ALA A 121 -1.08 -10.14 -11.51
CA ALA A 121 -1.36 -11.42 -10.85
C ALA A 121 -1.01 -11.40 -9.35
N ASN A 122 0.02 -10.62 -8.98
CA ASN A 122 0.42 -10.43 -7.59
C ASN A 122 -0.30 -9.26 -6.91
N THR A 123 -1.05 -8.43 -7.64
CA THR A 123 -1.80 -7.31 -7.07
C THR A 123 -3.26 -7.70 -6.84
N VAL A 124 -3.74 -7.55 -5.61
CA VAL A 124 -5.16 -7.66 -5.27
C VAL A 124 -5.75 -6.26 -5.11
N ARG A 125 -6.83 -5.97 -5.82
CA ARG A 125 -7.55 -4.69 -5.72
C ARG A 125 -8.93 -4.91 -5.15
N LEU A 126 -9.17 -4.42 -3.95
CA LEU A 126 -10.50 -4.39 -3.36
C LEU A 126 -11.24 -3.17 -3.91
N LYS A 127 -12.48 -3.39 -4.34
CA LYS A 127 -13.34 -2.34 -4.88
C LYS A 127 -14.63 -2.24 -4.10
N GLU A 128 -15.04 -1.00 -3.82
CA GLU A 128 -16.36 -0.68 -3.30
C GLU A 128 -17.02 0.36 -4.18
N HIS A 129 -18.29 0.15 -4.51
CA HIS A 129 -19.05 1.02 -5.42
C HIS A 129 -18.31 1.31 -6.75
N GLY A 130 -17.55 0.33 -7.24
CA GLY A 130 -16.78 0.43 -8.48
C GLY A 130 -15.46 1.22 -8.39
N LYS A 131 -15.07 1.71 -7.21
CA LYS A 131 -13.80 2.42 -6.96
C LYS A 131 -12.81 1.51 -6.26
N ASP A 132 -11.53 1.60 -6.64
CA ASP A 132 -10.43 0.90 -5.96
C ASP A 132 -10.25 1.54 -4.56
N VAL A 133 -10.43 0.76 -3.48
CA VAL A 133 -10.38 1.27 -2.10
C VAL A 133 -9.22 0.71 -1.28
N LEU A 134 -8.64 -0.42 -1.70
CA LEU A 134 -7.43 -0.99 -1.12
C LEU A 134 -6.68 -1.79 -2.20
N ILE A 135 -5.38 -1.59 -2.29
CA ILE A 135 -4.48 -2.25 -3.23
C ILE A 135 -3.43 -2.97 -2.41
N LEU A 136 -3.38 -4.28 -2.58
CA LEU A 136 -2.47 -5.18 -1.90
C LEU A 136 -1.51 -5.80 -2.91
N GLU A 137 -0.26 -6.02 -2.52
CA GLU A 137 0.71 -6.77 -3.30
C GLU A 137 1.11 -8.05 -2.57
N LYS A 138 1.11 -9.18 -3.29
CA LYS A 138 1.52 -10.47 -2.76
C LYS A 138 3.03 -10.51 -2.60
N ILE A 139 3.50 -10.83 -1.39
CA ILE A 139 4.93 -10.96 -1.12
C ILE A 139 5.41 -12.27 -1.75
N THR A 140 6.25 -12.19 -2.79
CA THR A 140 6.89 -13.36 -3.43
C THR A 140 8.15 -13.76 -2.67
N THR A 141 8.19 -15.00 -2.19
CA THR A 141 9.19 -15.58 -1.27
C THR A 141 10.60 -15.80 -1.86
N ASN A 142 11.08 -14.96 -2.78
CA ASN A 142 12.41 -15.14 -3.40
C ASN A 142 13.55 -14.44 -2.65
N THR A 143 13.28 -13.56 -1.70
CA THR A 143 14.34 -12.95 -0.87
C THR A 143 14.60 -13.84 0.34
N ARG A 144 15.58 -14.74 0.21
CA ARG A 144 16.21 -15.41 1.35
C ARG A 144 16.85 -14.34 2.24
N GLN A 145 16.13 -13.79 3.22
CA GLN A 145 16.64 -13.40 4.55
C GLN A 145 15.59 -12.80 5.52
N VAL A 146 15.44 -13.51 6.65
CA VAL A 146 15.24 -13.08 8.06
C VAL A 146 13.88 -12.62 8.59
N PHE A 147 12.95 -12.06 7.82
CA PHE A 147 11.60 -11.80 8.37
C PHE A 147 10.64 -12.89 7.91
N SER A 148 10.21 -13.72 8.86
CA SER A 148 9.04 -14.58 8.69
C SER A 148 7.87 -13.69 8.29
N SER A 149 7.62 -13.56 6.98
CA SER A 149 6.51 -12.77 6.46
C SER A 149 5.23 -13.52 6.78
N HIS A 150 4.74 -13.37 8.01
CA HIS A 150 3.47 -13.92 8.48
C HIS A 150 2.27 -13.41 7.65
N PHE A 151 2.48 -12.36 6.86
CA PHE A 151 1.51 -11.79 5.95
C PHE A 151 1.83 -12.18 4.51
N LYS A 152 0.82 -12.70 3.81
CA LYS A 152 0.90 -13.06 2.39
C LYS A 152 0.87 -11.83 1.48
N TYR A 153 0.39 -10.70 1.98
CA TYR A 153 0.17 -9.47 1.24
C TYR A 153 0.65 -8.25 2.04
N THR A 154 1.18 -7.26 1.32
CA THR A 154 1.49 -5.91 1.82
C THR A 154 0.51 -4.89 1.26
N VAL A 155 0.24 -3.82 2.00
CA VAL A 155 -0.64 -2.73 1.55
C VAL A 155 0.18 -1.74 0.75
N MET A 156 -0.24 -1.47 -0.49
CA MET A 156 0.43 -0.54 -1.41
C MET A 156 -0.24 0.83 -1.44
N ALA A 157 -1.57 0.85 -1.37
CA ALA A 157 -2.37 2.06 -1.32
C ALA A 157 -3.79 1.72 -0.85
N GLY A 158 -4.48 2.68 -0.27
CA GLY A 158 -5.88 2.52 0.08
C GLY A 158 -6.51 3.82 0.56
N THR A 159 -7.82 3.78 0.74
CA THR A 159 -8.50 4.82 1.54
C THR A 159 -8.11 4.65 3.01
N PRO A 160 -8.00 5.73 3.78
CA PRO A 160 -7.65 5.66 5.20
C PRO A 160 -8.51 4.67 5.99
N GLN A 161 -9.82 4.69 5.73
CA GLN A 161 -10.80 3.80 6.36
C GLN A 161 -10.51 2.33 6.02
N LYS A 162 -10.30 1.98 4.74
CA LYS A 162 -10.00 0.59 4.36
C LYS A 162 -8.65 0.09 4.82
N MET A 163 -7.67 1.00 4.94
CA MET A 163 -6.39 0.64 5.54
C MET A 163 -6.57 0.28 7.01
N LEU A 164 -7.35 1.08 7.76
CA LEU A 164 -7.67 0.80 9.16
C LEU A 164 -8.46 -0.52 9.33
N GLU A 165 -9.52 -0.73 8.54
CA GLU A 165 -10.31 -1.97 8.57
C GLU A 165 -9.41 -3.19 8.29
N HIS A 166 -8.54 -3.11 7.27
CA HIS A 166 -7.60 -4.18 6.96
C HIS A 166 -6.62 -4.48 8.10
N LEU A 167 -6.10 -3.44 8.78
CA LEU A 167 -5.23 -3.59 9.94
C LEU A 167 -5.93 -4.31 11.09
N LEU A 168 -7.15 -3.88 11.42
CA LEU A 168 -7.98 -4.48 12.48
C LEU A 168 -8.28 -5.94 12.18
N GLU A 169 -8.67 -6.27 10.95
CA GLU A 169 -9.12 -7.62 10.59
C GLU A 169 -8.00 -8.64 10.40
N THR A 170 -6.79 -8.21 9.98
CA THR A 170 -5.77 -9.15 9.50
C THR A 170 -4.46 -9.13 10.26
N ARG A 171 -4.18 -8.10 11.06
CA ARG A 171 -2.84 -7.86 11.63
C ARG A 171 -2.81 -7.88 13.16
N LEU A 172 -3.97 -7.72 13.80
CA LEU A 172 -4.07 -7.58 15.26
C LEU A 172 -4.60 -8.84 15.97
N ASP A 173 -5.15 -9.79 15.23
CA ASP A 173 -5.45 -11.11 15.77
C ASP A 173 -4.14 -11.87 15.99
N GLY A 174 -3.69 -11.99 17.24
CA GLY A 174 -2.58 -12.88 17.62
C GLY A 174 -2.81 -14.36 17.30
N ARG A 175 -3.99 -14.72 16.76
CA ARG A 175 -4.38 -16.02 16.23
C ARG A 175 -4.73 -15.88 14.74
N GLY A 176 -3.74 -16.05 13.88
CA GLY A 176 -4.01 -16.21 12.45
C GLY A 176 -4.65 -17.59 12.21
N VAL A 177 -5.85 -17.61 11.66
CA VAL A 177 -6.45 -18.84 11.09
C VAL A 177 -6.13 -18.83 9.60
N THR A 178 -5.34 -19.79 9.13
CA THR A 178 -5.14 -19.99 7.69
C THR A 178 -6.46 -20.45 7.04
N PRO A 179 -6.65 -20.30 5.71
CA PRO A 179 -7.76 -20.92 4.96
C PRO A 179 -7.72 -22.47 4.92
N GLY A 180 -7.26 -23.10 6.01
CA GLY A 180 -7.16 -24.54 6.26
C GLY A 180 -7.30 -24.92 7.74
N GLY A 181 -7.66 -23.99 8.63
CA GLY A 181 -8.01 -24.29 10.03
C GLY A 181 -6.84 -24.42 11.02
N GLU A 182 -5.61 -24.20 10.59
CA GLU A 182 -4.46 -24.21 11.49
C GLU A 182 -4.32 -22.86 12.21
N THR A 183 -4.35 -22.90 13.55
CA THR A 183 -4.16 -21.74 14.43
C THR A 183 -2.70 -21.63 14.81
N PHE A 184 -2.02 -20.53 14.45
CA PHE A 184 -0.65 -20.25 14.89
C PHE A 184 -0.61 -18.97 15.73
N ILE A 185 0.28 -18.95 16.74
CA ILE A 185 0.51 -17.76 17.59
C ILE A 185 1.35 -16.78 16.77
N MET A 186 0.74 -15.69 16.33
CA MET A 186 1.46 -14.62 15.62
C MET A 186 2.33 -13.87 16.62
N ASN A 187 3.64 -13.78 16.35
CA ASN A 187 4.48 -12.80 17.01
C ASN A 187 4.15 -11.43 16.38
N THR A 188 3.20 -10.72 16.98
CA THR A 188 2.74 -9.39 16.53
C THR A 188 3.83 -8.31 16.66
N ALA A 189 5.00 -8.63 17.23
CA ALA A 189 6.04 -7.69 17.61
C ALA A 189 6.73 -6.96 16.44
N GLN A 190 6.58 -7.40 15.19
CA GLN A 190 7.23 -6.75 14.04
C GLN A 190 6.30 -6.78 12.81
N ASP A 191 5.33 -5.87 12.80
CA ASP A 191 4.56 -5.57 11.60
C ASP A 191 4.90 -4.15 11.13
N PRO A 192 5.81 -4.01 10.14
CA PRO A 192 6.24 -2.72 9.63
C PRO A 192 5.07 -1.86 9.15
N PHE A 193 4.04 -2.46 8.55
CA PHE A 193 2.92 -1.70 8.02
C PHE A 193 2.03 -1.14 9.14
N LEU A 194 1.79 -1.91 10.20
CA LEU A 194 1.07 -1.42 11.37
C LEU A 194 1.85 -0.28 12.02
N ASP A 195 3.15 -0.45 12.22
CA ASP A 195 3.99 0.58 12.84
C ASP A 195 4.05 1.86 11.98
N ASP A 196 4.22 1.73 10.66
CA ASP A 196 4.18 2.84 9.71
C ASP A 196 2.82 3.57 9.74
N PHE A 197 1.71 2.82 9.78
CA PHE A 197 0.38 3.40 9.88
C PHE A 197 0.21 4.18 11.19
N LEU A 198 0.57 3.58 12.32
CA LEU A 198 0.44 4.22 13.63
C LEU A 198 1.24 5.53 13.71
N LEU A 199 2.44 5.56 13.14
CA LEU A 199 3.31 6.74 13.13
C LEU A 199 2.87 7.82 12.13
N THR A 200 2.15 7.47 11.07
CA THR A 200 1.84 8.40 9.95
C THR A 200 0.35 8.71 9.76
N HIS A 201 -0.54 8.06 10.50
CA HIS A 201 -2.00 8.20 10.33
C HIS A 201 -2.45 9.67 10.31
N VAL A 202 -1.90 10.53 11.16
CA VAL A 202 -2.26 11.95 11.24
C VAL A 202 -2.16 12.73 9.91
N VAL A 203 -1.36 12.25 8.94
CA VAL A 203 -1.19 12.88 7.63
C VAL A 203 -2.41 12.66 6.72
N PHE A 204 -3.09 11.53 6.86
CA PHE A 204 -4.18 11.11 5.97
C PHE A 204 -5.49 10.74 6.69
N LEU A 205 -5.44 10.58 8.01
CA LEU A 205 -6.54 10.24 8.92
C LEU A 205 -6.30 10.97 10.25
N PRO A 206 -6.81 12.20 10.41
CA PRO A 206 -6.69 12.94 11.66
C PRO A 206 -7.25 12.16 12.86
N THR A 207 -6.73 12.44 14.06
CA THR A 207 -7.06 11.71 15.29
C THR A 207 -8.57 11.58 15.54
N TYR A 208 -9.33 12.67 15.38
CA TYR A 208 -10.78 12.67 15.58
C TYR A 208 -11.53 11.70 14.63
N GLN A 209 -11.05 11.54 13.38
CA GLN A 209 -11.64 10.57 12.44
C GLN A 209 -11.21 9.15 12.80
N LEU A 210 -9.96 8.94 13.23
CA LEU A 210 -9.49 7.63 13.65
C LEU A 210 -10.32 7.11 14.84
N VAL A 211 -10.50 7.94 15.88
CA VAL A 211 -11.29 7.54 17.07
C VAL A 211 -12.75 7.28 16.73
N GLU A 212 -13.38 8.10 15.88
CA GLU A 212 -14.76 7.88 15.41
C GLU A 212 -14.91 6.52 14.71
N GLN A 213 -13.93 6.14 13.86
CA GLN A 213 -13.95 4.84 13.18
C GLN A 213 -13.72 3.67 14.16
N LEU A 214 -12.81 3.83 15.13
CA LEU A 214 -12.54 2.81 16.14
C LEU A 214 -13.73 2.58 17.07
N GLU A 215 -14.37 3.65 17.53
CA GLU A 215 -15.58 3.63 18.36
C GLU A 215 -16.72 2.92 17.62
N ARG A 216 -16.93 3.28 16.36
CA ARG A 216 -17.93 2.61 15.50
C ARG A 216 -17.65 1.12 15.32
N TYR A 217 -16.38 0.73 15.22
CA TYR A 217 -15.98 -0.68 15.10
C TYR A 217 -16.11 -1.45 16.42
N TYR A 218 -15.86 -0.79 17.56
CA TYR A 218 -15.99 -1.38 18.91
C TYR A 218 -17.45 -1.65 19.29
N ARG A 219 -18.35 -0.73 18.93
CA ARG A 219 -19.79 -0.79 19.23
C ARG A 219 -20.60 -1.61 18.23
N ILE A 220 -19.96 -2.44 17.41
CA ILE A 220 -20.67 -3.40 16.55
C ILE A 220 -21.30 -4.47 17.43
N ASP A 221 -22.52 -4.20 17.87
CA ASP A 221 -23.34 -5.14 18.63
C ASP A 221 -24.17 -6.01 17.68
N THR A 222 -24.04 -7.31 17.84
CA THR A 222 -24.74 -8.30 17.03
C THR A 222 -25.82 -8.99 17.86
N CYS A 223 -27.01 -9.15 17.29
CA CYS A 223 -28.20 -9.60 18.01
C CYS A 223 -28.36 -11.14 18.07
N LYS A 224 -27.42 -11.92 17.52
CA LYS A 224 -27.46 -13.40 17.55
C LYS A 224 -26.31 -13.99 18.35
N GLN A 225 -26.56 -15.16 18.96
CA GLN A 225 -25.57 -15.88 19.78
C GLN A 225 -24.30 -16.28 19.00
N GLU A 226 -24.44 -16.66 17.71
CA GLU A 226 -23.32 -16.99 16.82
C GLU A 226 -22.45 -15.77 16.49
N ASP A 227 -23.02 -14.58 16.59
CA ASP A 227 -22.32 -13.33 16.32
C ASP A 227 -21.62 -12.77 17.57
N ARG A 228 -21.79 -13.41 18.74
CA ARG A 228 -21.15 -13.00 20.01
C ARG A 228 -19.63 -13.12 19.95
N GLU A 229 -19.12 -14.21 19.38
CA GLU A 229 -17.67 -14.40 19.22
C GLU A 229 -17.08 -13.38 18.26
N PHE A 230 -17.83 -13.02 17.21
CA PHE A 230 -17.45 -11.96 16.27
C PHE A 230 -17.39 -10.59 16.95
N ALA A 231 -18.41 -10.22 17.74
CA ALA A 231 -18.42 -8.97 18.49
C ALA A 231 -17.25 -8.90 19.49
N LEU A 232 -16.96 -9.98 20.20
CA LEU A 232 -15.79 -10.08 21.08
C LEU A 232 -14.49 -9.90 20.30
N ALA A 233 -14.34 -10.51 19.12
CA ALA A 233 -13.16 -10.34 18.28
C ALA A 233 -12.98 -8.87 17.84
N CYS A 234 -14.05 -8.18 17.46
CA CYS A 234 -14.01 -6.75 17.14
C CYS A 234 -13.50 -5.91 18.33
N LYS A 235 -14.05 -6.14 19.53
CA LYS A 235 -13.63 -5.47 20.76
C LYS A 235 -12.16 -5.69 21.07
N ARG A 236 -11.68 -6.94 20.97
CA ARG A 236 -10.26 -7.29 21.16
C ARG A 236 -9.36 -6.52 20.20
N ARG A 237 -9.69 -6.53 18.90
CA ARG A 237 -8.87 -5.88 17.86
C ARG A 237 -8.72 -4.38 18.12
N VAL A 238 -9.79 -3.70 18.54
CA VAL A 238 -9.73 -2.27 18.88
C VAL A 238 -8.82 -2.04 20.09
N VAL A 239 -8.96 -2.82 21.16
CA VAL A 239 -8.11 -2.67 22.35
C VAL A 239 -6.63 -2.93 22.02
N HIS A 240 -6.34 -3.98 21.25
CA HIS A 240 -4.99 -4.26 20.79
C HIS A 240 -4.43 -3.15 19.89
N PHE A 241 -5.25 -2.58 19.01
CA PHE A 241 -4.86 -1.42 18.20
C PHE A 241 -4.49 -0.24 19.08
N VAL A 242 -5.36 0.14 20.03
CA VAL A 242 -5.14 1.28 20.93
C VAL A 242 -3.90 1.07 21.79
N TYR A 243 -3.73 -0.11 22.37
CA TYR A 243 -2.53 -0.45 23.14
C TYR A 243 -1.25 -0.28 22.31
N ARG A 244 -1.25 -0.76 21.06
CA ARG A 244 -0.12 -0.61 20.12
C ARG A 244 0.09 0.85 19.72
N TRP A 245 -0.98 1.58 19.46
CA TRP A 245 -0.94 2.99 19.09
C TRP A 245 -0.29 3.84 20.19
N VAL A 246 -0.75 3.69 21.43
CA VAL A 246 -0.17 4.35 22.61
C VAL A 246 1.29 3.92 22.81
N SER A 247 1.61 2.63 22.63
CA SER A 247 2.98 2.14 22.79
C SER A 247 3.95 2.69 21.72
N ALA A 248 3.47 2.87 20.49
CA ALA A 248 4.26 3.34 19.36
C ALA A 248 4.48 4.86 19.39
N VAL A 249 3.40 5.63 19.54
CA VAL A 249 3.44 7.10 19.49
C VAL A 249 3.82 7.70 20.84
N ARG A 250 3.45 7.06 21.96
CA ARG A 250 3.73 7.47 23.35
C ARG A 250 3.01 8.76 23.75
N HIS A 251 3.72 9.67 24.41
CA HIS A 251 3.19 10.90 25.02
C HIS A 251 2.28 11.74 24.11
N PRO A 252 2.61 11.97 22.82
CA PRO A 252 1.79 12.82 21.95
C PRO A 252 0.35 12.34 21.76
N VAL A 253 0.06 11.04 21.96
CA VAL A 253 -1.33 10.54 21.89
C VAL A 253 -2.19 11.17 22.98
N PHE A 254 -1.61 11.43 24.15
CA PHE A 254 -2.34 11.97 25.30
C PHE A 254 -2.45 13.49 25.30
N GLU A 255 -1.71 14.18 24.44
CA GLU A 255 -1.84 15.64 24.25
C GLU A 255 -3.06 15.99 23.38
N ASP A 256 -3.54 15.05 22.57
CA ASP A 256 -4.75 15.20 21.76
C ASP A 256 -5.99 14.89 22.61
N GLU A 257 -6.82 15.90 22.85
CA GLU A 257 -8.04 15.80 23.68
C GLU A 257 -8.99 14.71 23.15
N ALA A 258 -9.17 14.61 21.83
CA ALA A 258 -10.06 13.61 21.24
C ALA A 258 -9.54 12.17 21.45
N ALA A 259 -8.22 11.97 21.44
CA ALA A 259 -7.64 10.66 21.75
C ALA A 259 -7.74 10.32 23.24
N ALA A 260 -7.46 11.29 24.12
CA ALA A 260 -7.49 11.08 25.57
C ALA A 260 -8.92 10.74 26.05
N ASP A 261 -9.92 11.50 25.59
CA ASP A 261 -11.33 11.26 25.92
C ASP A 261 -11.79 9.89 25.42
N PHE A 262 -11.49 9.56 24.16
CA PHE A 262 -11.82 8.25 23.59
C PHE A 262 -11.18 7.09 24.37
N ILE A 263 -9.90 7.21 24.78
CA ILE A 263 -9.20 6.16 25.54
C ILE A 263 -9.85 5.96 26.91
N ALA A 264 -10.28 7.04 27.57
CA ALA A 264 -10.97 6.97 28.85
C ALA A 264 -12.34 6.31 28.71
N GLU A 265 -13.15 6.75 27.74
CA GLU A 265 -14.47 6.17 27.45
C GLU A 265 -14.37 4.69 27.07
N LEU A 266 -13.39 4.32 26.23
CA LEU A 266 -13.15 2.94 25.85
C LEU A 266 -12.78 2.05 27.05
N ALA A 267 -12.01 2.58 28.01
CA ALA A 267 -11.66 1.84 29.22
C ALA A 267 -12.89 1.55 30.08
N ASP A 268 -13.78 2.51 30.26
CA ASP A 268 -15.02 2.36 31.01
C ASP A 268 -15.98 1.38 30.31
N GLU A 269 -16.19 1.52 28.99
CA GLU A 269 -17.01 0.59 28.19
C GLU A 269 -16.47 -0.85 28.24
N LEU A 270 -15.14 -1.01 28.23
CA LEU A 270 -14.51 -2.34 28.30
C LEU A 270 -14.75 -3.01 29.65
N GLU A 271 -14.72 -2.27 30.76
CA GLU A 271 -15.03 -2.83 32.09
C GLU A 271 -16.48 -3.33 32.17
N GLU A 272 -17.43 -2.58 31.60
CA GLU A 272 -18.83 -3.02 31.48
C GLU A 272 -18.96 -4.28 30.63
N ASP A 273 -18.25 -4.35 29.50
CA ASP A 273 -18.27 -5.50 28.60
C ASP A 273 -17.63 -6.75 29.22
N VAL A 274 -16.57 -6.60 30.02
CA VAL A 274 -15.97 -7.71 30.78
C VAL A 274 -17.00 -8.34 31.70
N MET A 275 -17.78 -7.51 32.40
CA MET A 275 -18.86 -7.98 33.29
C MET A 275 -20.02 -8.61 32.51
N ARG A 276 -20.38 -8.02 31.36
CA ARG A 276 -21.48 -8.49 30.51
C ARG A 276 -21.18 -9.83 29.85
N TYR A 277 -19.95 -10.02 29.36
CA TYR A 277 -19.58 -11.16 28.56
C TYR A 277 -18.75 -12.22 29.30
N GLY A 278 -18.16 -11.90 30.46
CA GLY A 278 -17.26 -12.80 31.19
C GLY A 278 -16.02 -13.18 30.37
N ALA A 279 -15.52 -12.25 29.57
CA ALA A 279 -14.36 -12.37 28.70
C ALA A 279 -13.64 -11.02 28.64
N LEU A 280 -12.52 -10.92 27.93
CA LEU A 280 -11.73 -9.67 27.75
C LEU A 280 -10.85 -9.26 28.95
N GLU A 281 -10.54 -10.18 29.86
CA GLU A 281 -9.72 -9.88 31.05
C GLU A 281 -8.28 -9.44 30.68
N GLU A 282 -7.68 -10.04 29.65
CA GLU A 282 -6.35 -9.67 29.15
C GLU A 282 -6.38 -8.25 28.56
N GLU A 283 -7.42 -7.95 27.80
CA GLU A 283 -7.65 -6.65 27.18
C GLU A 283 -7.90 -5.55 28.22
N ALA A 284 -8.66 -5.85 29.29
CA ALA A 284 -8.84 -4.93 30.41
C ALA A 284 -7.51 -4.63 31.13
N ALA A 285 -6.65 -5.64 31.30
CA ALA A 285 -5.32 -5.43 31.88
C ALA A 285 -4.43 -4.52 31.00
N MET A 286 -4.51 -4.68 29.67
CA MET A 286 -3.82 -3.79 28.72
C MET A 286 -4.32 -2.35 28.82
N MET A 287 -5.64 -2.14 28.88
CA MET A 287 -6.20 -0.79 29.03
C MET A 287 -5.86 -0.17 30.39
N HIS A 288 -5.86 -0.96 31.47
CA HIS A 288 -5.41 -0.47 32.78
C HIS A 288 -3.95 0.03 32.75
N HIS A 289 -3.08 -0.66 32.00
CA HIS A 289 -1.71 -0.20 31.77
C HIS A 289 -1.69 1.15 31.05
N VAL A 290 -2.46 1.29 29.97
CA VAL A 290 -2.59 2.55 29.20
C VAL A 290 -3.10 3.69 30.09
N MET A 291 -4.15 3.46 30.86
CA MET A 291 -4.73 4.45 31.78
C MET A 291 -3.76 4.87 32.88
N THR A 292 -2.91 3.94 33.35
CA THR A 292 -1.84 4.27 34.30
C THR A 292 -0.80 5.21 33.69
N GLN A 293 -0.47 5.05 32.40
CA GLN A 293 0.41 5.99 31.69
C GLN A 293 -0.25 7.37 31.57
N LEU A 294 -1.53 7.43 31.16
CA LEU A 294 -2.29 8.67 31.05
C LEU A 294 -2.31 9.46 32.38
N ARG A 295 -2.64 8.78 33.49
CA ARG A 295 -2.68 9.40 34.83
C ARG A 295 -1.35 9.99 35.29
N ARG A 296 -0.22 9.39 34.88
CA ARG A 296 1.11 9.92 35.22
C ARG A 296 1.42 11.24 34.52
N LEU A 297 0.86 11.46 33.34
CA LEU A 297 1.08 12.66 32.54
C LEU A 297 0.22 13.84 32.99
N VAL A 298 -1.00 13.57 33.43
CA VAL A 298 -1.90 14.61 34.00
C VAL A 298 -1.38 15.17 35.33
N GLN A 299 -0.48 14.46 36.01
CA GLN A 299 0.10 14.88 37.29
C GLN A 299 1.42 15.68 37.17
N THR A 300 1.99 15.77 35.96
CA THR A 300 3.22 16.53 35.66
C THR A 300 2.90 17.85 34.99
#